data_AF-A0A6G6K543-F1
#
_entry.id   AF-A0A6G6K543-F1
#
_cell.length_a   1.000
_cell.length_b   1.000
_cell.length_c   1.000
_cell.angle_alpha   90.00
_cell.angle_beta   90.00
_cell.angle_gamma   90.00
#
_symmetry.space_group_name_H-M   'P 1'
#
loop_
_entity.id
_entity.type
_entity.pdbx_description
1 polymer ?
#
loop_
_entity_poly.entity_id
_entity_poly.type
_entity_poly.pdbx_seq_one_letter_code
_entity_poly.pdbx_strand_id
1 'polypeptide(L)'
;MKIAAASVLLFLLCTAPFAVADQEMGPFPHVTVAPSQDHFFKMIPAKWRYENNTPVKEKDAWGVAYKLGKDGEFVELWRTEGWYASQVFLSDDGRYLVRMGVWPRTNEEYTDVAVAFYDRGKLLKSYEVCDLIKRPHRIEHSVSHYWWMPKEQTVPNGIMRELYPGSFLGSDYSQGDFFHLVLLDKTAYRFDLATGDIISTETDPGARSDREIFAAMRAVEKERGEDLYGKWSQRTVYENHFTASEIRAGDWYVSGVWFDGANWDANLTPKKNYGRDCMVEAVFPISKKGDIEVTITPQEIDEAFSSALRHPYVAARFKGGATGIRLRITGERLQWNTPELEKWLKQTRGAAPKDTELRHWAYVLIDEDRACTTCYLHTKTGELLYEDESTPWPYSTVLLDAKGERITSVGGAEAKQ
;
A
#
# COMPACT_ATOMS: atom_id res chain seq x y z
N MET A 1 -5.64 42.08 3.02
CA MET A 1 -5.97 40.90 2.19
C MET A 1 -4.81 40.62 1.23
N LYS A 2 -3.88 39.72 1.58
CA LYS A 2 -2.89 39.07 0.66
C LYS A 2 -1.84 38.17 1.38
N ILE A 3 -2.15 37.57 2.54
CA ILE A 3 -1.20 36.65 3.25
C ILE A 3 -1.87 35.32 3.66
N ALA A 4 -3.13 35.07 3.27
CA ALA A 4 -3.86 33.85 3.69
C ALA A 4 -3.69 32.63 2.77
N ALA A 5 -2.88 32.73 1.69
CA ALA A 5 -2.77 31.67 0.68
C ALA A 5 -1.52 30.77 0.86
N ALA A 6 -0.55 31.16 1.69
CA ALA A 6 0.71 30.42 1.82
C ALA A 6 0.71 29.34 2.92
N SER A 7 -0.22 29.38 3.87
CA SER A 7 -0.29 28.44 4.99
C SER A 7 -1.20 27.22 4.74
N VAL A 8 -1.88 27.18 3.59
CA VAL A 8 -2.86 26.14 3.25
C VAL A 8 -2.19 24.84 2.81
N LEU A 9 -0.95 24.87 2.31
CA LEU A 9 -0.27 23.70 1.71
C LEU A 9 0.55 22.84 2.70
N LEU A 10 0.87 23.34 3.90
CA LEU A 10 1.88 22.69 4.77
C LEU A 10 1.31 21.62 5.73
N PHE A 11 -0.01 21.51 5.87
CA PHE A 11 -0.63 20.66 6.91
C PHE A 11 -1.39 19.44 6.39
N LEU A 12 -1.37 19.20 5.07
CA LEU A 12 -1.88 17.97 4.45
C LEU A 12 -0.95 16.74 4.67
N LEU A 13 0.13 16.92 5.45
CA LEU A 13 1.21 15.95 5.64
C LEU A 13 1.22 15.24 7.01
N CYS A 14 0.38 15.64 7.97
CA CYS A 14 0.56 15.21 9.37
C CYS A 14 -0.40 14.12 9.88
N THR A 15 -1.40 13.70 9.11
CA THR A 15 -2.39 12.68 9.55
C THR A 15 -2.67 11.59 8.53
N ALA A 16 -1.96 11.57 7.40
CA ALA A 16 -1.86 10.34 6.62
C ALA A 16 -1.18 9.30 7.55
N PRO A 17 -1.81 8.15 7.85
CA PRO A 17 -1.17 7.08 8.63
C PRO A 17 0.18 6.87 7.99
N PHE A 18 1.29 7.12 8.72
CA PHE A 18 2.66 7.19 8.19
C PHE A 18 2.71 6.38 6.93
N ALA A 19 2.50 7.05 5.79
CA ALA A 19 2.52 6.35 4.53
C ALA A 19 3.97 5.92 4.55
N VAL A 20 4.20 4.63 4.80
CA VAL A 20 5.53 4.04 4.71
C VAL A 20 5.78 4.18 3.23
N ALA A 21 6.22 5.38 2.83
CA ALA A 21 6.47 5.73 1.47
C ALA A 21 7.45 4.67 1.04
N ASP A 22 7.06 3.88 0.03
CA ASP A 22 7.86 2.73 -0.35
C ASP A 22 9.29 3.23 -0.52
N GLN A 23 10.16 2.74 0.35
CA GLN A 23 11.54 3.16 0.33
C GLN A 23 12.16 2.48 -0.87
N GLU A 24 12.88 3.26 -1.68
CA GLU A 24 13.71 2.70 -2.75
C GLU A 24 14.54 1.57 -2.14
N MET A 25 14.36 0.35 -2.63
CA MET A 25 15.12 -0.79 -2.15
C MET A 25 16.60 -0.50 -2.41
N GLY A 26 17.37 -0.36 -1.33
CA GLY A 26 18.79 -0.04 -1.42
C GLY A 26 19.53 -1.04 -2.33
N PRO A 27 20.51 -0.59 -3.12
CA PRO A 27 21.17 -1.46 -4.08
C PRO A 27 21.99 -2.54 -3.36
N PHE A 28 21.85 -3.80 -3.79
CA PHE A 28 22.55 -4.96 -3.23
C PHE A 28 23.28 -5.79 -4.30
N PRO A 29 24.35 -6.51 -3.95
CA PRO A 29 25.00 -7.46 -4.85
C PRO A 29 24.03 -8.55 -5.32
N HIS A 30 24.00 -8.84 -6.61
CA HIS A 30 23.20 -9.95 -7.14
C HIS A 30 23.87 -10.62 -8.34
N VAL A 31 23.37 -11.80 -8.70
CA VAL A 31 23.82 -12.59 -9.84
C VAL A 31 22.62 -12.95 -10.70
N THR A 32 22.72 -12.72 -12.01
CA THR A 32 21.78 -13.18 -13.02
C THR A 32 22.41 -14.33 -13.79
N VAL A 33 21.70 -15.45 -13.92
CA VAL A 33 22.13 -16.62 -14.69
C VAL A 33 21.43 -16.59 -16.06
N ALA A 34 22.16 -16.87 -17.14
CA ALA A 34 21.57 -16.99 -18.48
C ALA A 34 20.64 -18.22 -18.55
N PRO A 35 19.65 -18.26 -19.46
CA PRO A 35 18.76 -19.41 -19.62
C PRO A 35 19.49 -20.74 -19.86
N SER A 36 20.61 -20.72 -20.59
CA SER A 36 21.51 -21.86 -20.81
C SER A 36 22.18 -22.42 -19.54
N GLN A 37 22.20 -21.66 -18.44
CA GLN A 37 22.82 -21.99 -17.15
C GLN A 37 24.36 -22.13 -17.14
N ASP A 38 25.04 -21.97 -18.28
CA ASP A 38 26.50 -22.01 -18.37
C ASP A 38 27.15 -20.61 -18.36
N HIS A 39 26.34 -19.55 -18.30
CA HIS A 39 26.80 -18.16 -18.17
C HIS A 39 26.08 -17.45 -17.03
N PHE A 40 26.78 -16.53 -16.36
CA PHE A 40 26.18 -15.67 -15.37
C PHE A 40 26.84 -14.30 -15.33
N PHE A 41 26.10 -13.30 -14.85
CA PHE A 41 26.57 -11.94 -14.67
C PHE A 41 26.39 -11.55 -13.21
N LYS A 42 27.47 -11.09 -12.57
CA LYS A 42 27.42 -10.53 -11.20
C LYS A 42 27.43 -9.02 -11.26
N MET A 43 26.59 -8.38 -10.46
CA MET A 43 26.53 -6.93 -10.32
C MET A 43 26.79 -6.53 -8.88
N ILE A 44 27.73 -5.61 -8.68
CA ILE A 44 28.15 -5.10 -7.38
C ILE A 44 27.82 -3.60 -7.33
N PRO A 45 27.05 -3.13 -6.32
CA PRO A 45 26.69 -1.73 -6.20
C PRO A 45 27.88 -0.85 -5.84
N ALA A 46 27.71 0.45 -6.05
CA ALA A 46 28.70 1.44 -5.62
C ALA A 46 28.90 1.38 -4.10
N LYS A 47 30.15 1.54 -3.66
CA LYS A 47 30.49 1.61 -2.24
C LYS A 47 30.56 3.07 -1.82
N TRP A 48 29.87 3.40 -0.75
CA TRP A 48 29.82 4.75 -0.18
C TRP A 48 30.32 4.72 1.26
N ARG A 49 31.01 5.79 1.66
CA ARG A 49 31.32 6.11 3.06
C ARG A 49 30.74 7.46 3.41
N TYR A 50 30.54 7.74 4.69
CA TYR A 50 30.10 9.06 5.14
C TYR A 50 31.28 9.81 5.74
N GLU A 51 31.55 11.01 5.22
CA GLU A 51 32.49 11.97 5.80
C GLU A 51 31.71 13.23 6.16
N ASN A 52 31.65 13.59 7.45
CA ASN A 52 30.89 14.75 7.94
C ASN A 52 29.42 14.76 7.47
N ASN A 53 28.70 13.63 7.63
CA ASN A 53 27.32 13.43 7.15
C ASN A 53 27.11 13.59 5.63
N THR A 54 28.19 13.65 4.83
CA THR A 54 28.12 13.68 3.36
C THR A 54 28.51 12.31 2.79
N PRO A 55 27.70 11.70 1.92
CA PRO A 55 28.07 10.44 1.27
C PRO A 55 29.18 10.70 0.24
N VAL A 56 30.33 10.06 0.43
CA VAL A 56 31.48 10.07 -0.47
C VAL A 56 31.58 8.70 -1.13
N LYS A 57 31.56 8.68 -2.47
CA LYS A 57 31.70 7.43 -3.23
C LYS A 57 33.14 6.92 -3.16
N GLU A 58 33.34 5.72 -2.64
CA GLU A 58 34.65 5.05 -2.62
C GLU A 58 34.91 4.23 -3.89
N LYS A 59 33.86 3.59 -4.41
CA LYS A 59 33.94 2.71 -5.57
C LYS A 59 32.68 2.82 -6.40
N ASP A 60 32.83 2.91 -7.72
CA ASP A 60 31.69 2.82 -8.64
C ASP A 60 31.08 1.42 -8.64
N ALA A 61 29.80 1.37 -9.05
CA ALA A 61 29.15 0.10 -9.34
C ALA A 61 29.82 -0.56 -10.54
N TRP A 62 29.91 -1.88 -10.51
CA TRP A 62 30.55 -2.67 -11.56
C TRP A 62 29.93 -4.05 -11.67
N GLY A 63 29.99 -4.62 -12.87
CA GLY A 63 29.51 -5.97 -13.13
C GLY A 63 30.42 -6.75 -14.06
N VAL A 64 30.36 -8.08 -13.98
CA VAL A 64 31.22 -8.99 -14.75
C VAL A 64 30.43 -10.20 -15.21
N ALA A 65 30.56 -10.53 -16.49
CA ALA A 65 30.06 -11.76 -17.06
C ALA A 65 31.10 -12.88 -16.98
N TYR A 66 30.64 -14.07 -16.65
CA TYR A 66 31.44 -15.28 -16.55
C TYR A 66 30.80 -16.40 -17.38
N LYS A 67 31.65 -17.28 -17.87
CA LYS A 67 31.31 -18.62 -18.32
C LYS A 67 31.68 -19.64 -17.25
N LEU A 68 30.80 -20.59 -16.98
CA LEU A 68 31.09 -21.76 -16.17
C LEU A 68 31.81 -22.80 -17.04
N GLY A 69 33.07 -23.05 -16.72
CA GLY A 69 33.87 -24.08 -17.36
C GLY A 69 33.49 -25.48 -16.90
N LYS A 70 34.04 -26.49 -17.59
CA LYS A 70 33.67 -27.90 -17.37
C LYS A 70 34.11 -28.43 -16.01
N ASP A 71 35.18 -27.86 -15.45
CA ASP A 71 35.74 -28.25 -14.15
C ASP A 71 35.18 -27.36 -13.02
N GLY A 72 34.17 -26.54 -13.30
CA GLY A 72 33.54 -25.61 -12.36
C GLY A 72 34.26 -24.27 -12.23
N GLU A 73 35.30 -24.02 -13.04
CA GLU A 73 36.02 -22.76 -13.07
C GLU A 73 35.19 -21.62 -13.66
N PHE A 74 35.36 -20.40 -13.16
CA PHE A 74 34.70 -19.23 -13.71
C PHE A 74 35.65 -18.49 -14.66
N VAL A 75 35.33 -18.47 -15.94
CA VAL A 75 36.09 -17.76 -16.97
C VAL A 75 35.46 -16.40 -17.18
N GLU A 76 36.16 -15.32 -16.81
CA GLU A 76 35.70 -13.95 -17.05
C GLU A 76 35.61 -13.68 -18.55
N LEU A 77 34.45 -13.19 -19.01
CA LEU A 77 34.21 -12.84 -20.40
C LEU A 77 34.44 -11.34 -20.66
N TRP A 78 33.83 -10.50 -19.83
CA TRP A 78 33.89 -9.04 -19.95
C TRP A 78 33.37 -8.36 -18.68
N ARG A 79 33.61 -7.04 -18.58
CA ARG A 79 33.27 -6.20 -17.42
C ARG A 79 32.61 -4.90 -17.86
N THR A 80 31.76 -4.36 -16.99
CA THR A 80 31.15 -3.03 -17.12
C THR A 80 31.26 -2.27 -15.79
N GLU A 81 31.25 -0.95 -15.84
CA GLU A 81 31.35 -0.07 -14.68
C GLU A 81 30.52 1.22 -14.85
N GLY A 82 30.33 1.96 -13.75
CA GLY A 82 29.69 3.28 -13.77
C GLY A 82 28.15 3.27 -13.64
N TRP A 83 27.53 2.09 -13.55
CA TRP A 83 26.08 1.96 -13.38
C TRP A 83 25.68 0.74 -12.57
N TYR A 84 24.47 0.79 -12.02
CA TYR A 84 23.81 -0.30 -11.30
C TYR A 84 22.40 -0.51 -11.86
N ALA A 85 21.90 -1.74 -11.82
CA ALA A 85 20.51 -2.10 -12.05
C ALA A 85 20.20 -3.33 -11.22
N SER A 86 19.03 -3.40 -10.60
CA SER A 86 18.58 -4.58 -9.82
C SER A 86 18.09 -5.73 -10.71
N GLN A 87 17.81 -5.44 -11.99
CA GLN A 87 17.33 -6.42 -12.96
C GLN A 87 18.11 -6.28 -14.27
N VAL A 88 18.69 -7.40 -14.71
CA VAL A 88 19.37 -7.54 -16.00
C VAL A 88 19.04 -8.90 -16.61
N PHE A 89 19.23 -9.04 -17.91
CA PHE A 89 19.06 -10.27 -18.67
C PHE A 89 20.32 -10.55 -19.47
N LEU A 90 20.83 -11.78 -19.40
CA LEU A 90 22.06 -12.21 -20.06
C LEU A 90 21.72 -13.21 -21.17
N SER A 91 22.28 -13.04 -22.37
CA SER A 91 22.11 -14.00 -23.47
C SER A 91 22.77 -15.35 -23.14
N ASP A 92 22.32 -16.41 -23.80
CA ASP A 92 22.81 -17.78 -23.58
C ASP A 92 24.31 -17.95 -23.84
N ASP A 93 24.90 -17.13 -24.71
CA ASP A 93 26.33 -17.12 -25.01
C ASP A 93 27.13 -16.15 -24.12
N GLY A 94 26.46 -15.48 -23.17
CA GLY A 94 27.03 -14.47 -22.30
C GLY A 94 27.53 -13.21 -23.02
N ARG A 95 27.25 -13.04 -24.32
CA ARG A 95 27.75 -11.91 -25.12
C ARG A 95 26.97 -10.62 -24.88
N TYR A 96 25.64 -10.72 -24.88
CA TYR A 96 24.74 -9.58 -24.77
C TYR A 96 24.15 -9.47 -23.38
N LEU A 97 23.97 -8.24 -22.92
CA LEU A 97 23.30 -7.92 -21.67
C LEU A 97 22.22 -6.87 -21.92
N VAL A 98 21.02 -7.13 -21.43
CA VAL A 98 19.95 -6.12 -21.34
C VAL A 98 19.83 -5.68 -19.90
N ARG A 99 19.94 -4.39 -19.67
CA ARG A 99 19.82 -3.74 -18.36
C ARG A 99 18.46 -3.07 -18.28
N MET A 100 17.69 -3.37 -17.24
CA MET A 100 16.49 -2.59 -16.92
C MET A 100 16.87 -1.31 -16.16
N GLY A 101 16.01 -0.30 -16.27
CA GLY A 101 16.07 0.91 -15.46
C GLY A 101 16.25 0.65 -13.97
N VAL A 102 16.81 1.64 -13.27
CA VAL A 102 16.76 1.65 -11.81
C VAL A 102 15.34 1.98 -11.34
N TRP A 103 15.14 1.99 -10.02
CA TRP A 103 13.90 2.48 -9.44
C TRP A 103 13.62 3.92 -9.95
N PRO A 104 12.56 4.13 -10.73
CA PRO A 104 12.29 5.42 -11.35
C PRO A 104 12.03 6.46 -10.26
N ARG A 105 12.66 7.63 -10.40
CA ARG A 105 12.45 8.75 -9.47
C ARG A 105 11.43 9.69 -10.07
N THR A 106 10.65 10.36 -9.24
CA THR A 106 9.65 11.33 -9.71
C THR A 106 10.31 12.44 -10.53
N ASN A 107 10.28 12.29 -11.86
CA ASN A 107 10.52 13.33 -12.85
C ASN A 107 9.26 13.44 -13.70
N GLU A 108 8.85 14.66 -14.01
CA GLU A 108 7.65 14.87 -14.84
C GLU A 108 7.90 14.51 -16.31
N GLU A 109 9.18 14.40 -16.70
CA GLU A 109 9.61 14.16 -18.08
C GLU A 109 9.84 12.68 -18.40
N TYR A 110 9.80 11.78 -17.41
CA TYR A 110 10.04 10.33 -17.60
C TYR A 110 11.37 9.99 -18.26
N THR A 111 12.43 10.72 -17.92
CA THR A 111 13.77 10.61 -18.53
C THR A 111 14.63 9.53 -17.87
N ASP A 112 14.08 8.71 -16.98
CA ASP A 112 14.82 7.57 -16.44
C ASP A 112 15.02 6.53 -17.54
N VAL A 113 16.21 5.90 -17.56
CA VAL A 113 16.47 4.77 -18.46
C VAL A 113 15.44 3.67 -18.19
N ALA A 114 14.69 3.27 -19.21
CA ALA A 114 13.78 2.11 -19.15
C ALA A 114 14.56 0.83 -19.42
N VAL A 115 15.34 0.82 -20.50
CA VAL A 115 16.13 -0.34 -20.95
C VAL A 115 17.39 0.10 -21.68
N ALA A 116 18.49 -0.63 -21.49
CA ALA A 116 19.75 -0.42 -22.20
C ALA A 116 20.39 -1.75 -22.63
N PHE A 117 21.00 -1.76 -23.82
CA PHE A 117 21.55 -2.93 -24.49
C PHE A 117 23.07 -2.85 -24.54
N TYR A 118 23.76 -3.97 -24.30
CA TYR A 118 25.23 -4.03 -24.28
C TYR A 118 25.75 -5.24 -25.08
N ASP A 119 26.85 -5.06 -25.83
CA ASP A 119 27.66 -6.15 -26.41
C ASP A 119 29.01 -6.19 -25.68
N ARG A 120 29.29 -7.28 -24.95
CA ARG A 120 30.53 -7.49 -24.20
C ARG A 120 30.88 -6.31 -23.29
N GLY A 121 29.88 -5.82 -22.56
CA GLY A 121 30.02 -4.71 -21.61
C GLY A 121 30.03 -3.31 -22.23
N LYS A 122 29.95 -3.18 -23.56
CA LYS A 122 29.87 -1.88 -24.24
C LYS A 122 28.41 -1.53 -24.55
N LEU A 123 27.99 -0.33 -24.17
CA LEU A 123 26.65 0.19 -24.47
C LEU A 123 26.44 0.26 -25.99
N LEU A 124 25.36 -0.37 -26.46
CA LEU A 124 24.88 -0.31 -27.83
C LEU A 124 23.85 0.81 -27.98
N LYS A 125 22.79 0.75 -27.16
CA LYS A 125 21.65 1.66 -27.21
C LYS A 125 20.95 1.72 -25.86
N SER A 126 20.32 2.84 -25.57
CA SER A 126 19.51 3.05 -24.36
C SER A 126 18.22 3.76 -24.76
N TYR A 127 17.14 3.44 -24.05
CA TYR A 127 15.85 4.13 -24.18
C TYR A 127 15.41 4.59 -22.79
N GLU A 128 14.91 5.82 -22.73
CA GLU A 128 14.24 6.39 -21.58
C GLU A 128 12.77 5.97 -21.55
N VAL A 129 12.10 6.11 -20.41
CA VAL A 129 10.68 5.76 -20.29
C VAL A 129 9.84 6.60 -21.27
N CYS A 130 10.16 7.89 -21.43
CA CYS A 130 9.49 8.78 -22.38
C CYS A 130 9.64 8.37 -23.84
N ASP A 131 10.71 7.66 -24.22
CA ASP A 131 10.89 7.16 -25.59
C ASP A 131 9.90 6.04 -25.91
N LEU A 132 9.61 5.20 -24.90
CA LEU A 132 8.87 3.97 -25.09
C LEU A 132 7.39 4.09 -24.71
N ILE A 133 7.01 4.88 -23.71
CA ILE A 133 5.62 5.02 -23.29
C ILE A 133 4.81 5.82 -24.35
N LYS A 134 3.69 5.26 -24.81
CA LYS A 134 2.79 5.89 -25.79
C LYS A 134 1.60 6.58 -25.12
N ARG A 135 1.22 6.17 -23.91
CA ARG A 135 0.12 6.77 -23.13
C ARG A 135 0.60 7.15 -21.71
N PRO A 136 1.30 8.28 -21.55
CA PRO A 136 1.88 8.68 -20.26
C PRO A 136 0.84 8.86 -19.14
N HIS A 137 -0.42 9.19 -19.46
CA HIS A 137 -1.51 9.28 -18.48
C HIS A 137 -1.86 7.93 -17.80
N ARG A 138 -1.31 6.81 -18.27
CA ARG A 138 -1.43 5.49 -17.64
C ARG A 138 -0.31 5.20 -16.65
N ILE A 139 0.74 6.01 -16.61
CA ILE A 139 1.79 5.89 -15.60
C ILE A 139 1.18 6.16 -14.23
N GLU A 140 1.47 5.27 -13.30
CA GLU A 140 1.00 5.37 -11.93
C GLU A 140 2.07 6.03 -11.08
N HIS A 141 1.65 6.89 -10.16
CA HIS A 141 2.56 7.64 -9.29
C HIS A 141 2.27 7.28 -7.84
N SER A 142 3.34 7.10 -7.08
CA SER A 142 3.33 7.18 -5.63
C SER A 142 3.87 8.55 -5.19
N VAL A 143 4.06 8.73 -3.88
CA VAL A 143 4.67 9.96 -3.34
C VAL A 143 6.14 10.11 -3.76
N SER A 144 6.86 9.01 -4.01
CA SER A 144 8.32 9.02 -4.21
C SER A 144 8.79 8.50 -5.56
N HIS A 145 7.93 7.81 -6.32
CA HIS A 145 8.30 7.16 -7.58
C HIS A 145 7.09 6.99 -8.49
N TYR A 146 7.32 6.47 -9.70
CA TYR A 146 6.26 6.08 -10.61
C TYR A 146 6.45 4.64 -11.10
N TRP A 147 5.40 4.01 -11.64
CA TRP A 147 5.49 2.69 -12.24
C TRP A 147 5.18 2.79 -13.73
N TRP A 148 6.07 2.22 -14.54
CA TRP A 148 5.94 2.17 -16.00
C TRP A 148 5.95 0.74 -16.54
N MET A 149 6.31 -0.25 -15.71
CA MET A 149 6.16 -1.67 -16.00
C MET A 149 4.83 -2.19 -15.44
N PRO A 150 4.13 -3.10 -16.14
CA PRO A 150 2.92 -3.71 -15.63
C PRO A 150 3.23 -4.71 -14.51
N LYS A 151 2.22 -4.96 -13.66
CA LYS A 151 2.28 -5.99 -12.61
C LYS A 151 2.02 -7.39 -13.17
N GLU A 152 1.05 -7.49 -14.08
CA GLU A 152 0.69 -8.69 -14.83
C GLU A 152 0.88 -8.42 -16.31
N GLN A 153 1.29 -9.43 -17.10
CA GLN A 153 1.46 -9.35 -18.56
C GLN A 153 1.31 -10.74 -19.17
N THR A 154 0.93 -10.83 -20.45
CA THR A 154 0.74 -12.11 -21.15
C THR A 154 2.07 -12.77 -21.45
N VAL A 155 3.05 -11.97 -21.87
CA VAL A 155 4.38 -12.42 -22.26
C VAL A 155 5.42 -11.78 -21.34
N PRO A 156 6.21 -12.57 -20.57
CA PRO A 156 7.20 -12.00 -19.66
C PRO A 156 8.27 -11.18 -20.37
N ASN A 157 8.72 -10.09 -19.74
CA ASN A 157 9.90 -9.35 -20.18
C ASN A 157 11.14 -10.26 -20.13
N GLY A 158 11.96 -10.24 -21.18
CA GLY A 158 13.15 -11.10 -21.24
C GLY A 158 13.71 -11.31 -22.63
N ILE A 159 14.88 -11.97 -22.70
CA ILE A 159 15.47 -12.43 -23.95
C ILE A 159 14.69 -13.67 -24.41
N MET A 160 14.25 -13.65 -25.66
CA MET A 160 13.46 -14.70 -26.28
C MET A 160 14.10 -15.14 -27.59
N ARG A 161 13.90 -16.42 -27.90
CA ARG A 161 14.29 -17.01 -29.16
C ARG A 161 13.04 -17.31 -29.98
N GLU A 162 12.95 -16.74 -31.17
CA GLU A 162 11.86 -17.07 -32.08
C GLU A 162 12.12 -18.44 -32.71
N LEU A 163 11.45 -19.47 -32.18
CA LEU A 163 11.41 -20.78 -32.80
C LEU A 163 10.31 -20.74 -33.86
N TYR A 164 10.67 -20.57 -35.14
CA TYR A 164 9.71 -20.49 -36.24
C TYR A 164 8.84 -21.77 -36.29
N PRO A 165 7.52 -21.69 -36.01
CA PRO A 165 6.64 -22.84 -36.16
C PRO A 165 6.31 -23.01 -37.65
N GLY A 166 7.17 -23.72 -38.38
CA GLY A 166 6.91 -24.01 -39.80
C GLY A 166 8.13 -24.37 -40.65
N SER A 167 9.35 -24.16 -40.17
CA SER A 167 10.57 -24.58 -40.87
C SER A 167 10.88 -26.05 -40.58
N PHE A 168 10.07 -26.97 -41.13
CA PHE A 168 10.35 -28.42 -41.07
C PHE A 168 11.62 -28.80 -41.86
N LEU A 169 12.10 -27.89 -42.72
CA LEU A 169 13.38 -28.03 -43.43
C LEU A 169 14.42 -27.18 -42.71
N GLY A 170 15.22 -27.82 -41.86
CA GLY A 170 16.26 -27.19 -41.04
C GLY A 170 17.39 -26.51 -41.81
N SER A 171 17.11 -25.36 -42.43
CA SER A 171 18.13 -24.45 -42.96
C SER A 171 17.93 -23.05 -42.37
N ASP A 172 18.71 -22.73 -41.35
CA ASP A 172 19.33 -21.42 -41.06
C ASP A 172 18.51 -20.13 -41.17
N TYR A 173 17.27 -20.11 -40.65
CA TYR A 173 16.57 -18.85 -40.38
C TYR A 173 16.13 -18.75 -38.91
N SER A 174 17.10 -18.76 -37.98
CA SER A 174 16.86 -18.13 -36.68
C SER A 174 16.90 -16.61 -36.88
N GLN A 175 15.80 -15.90 -36.65
CA GLN A 175 15.74 -14.42 -36.70
C GLN A 175 16.55 -13.72 -35.59
N GLY A 176 17.56 -14.38 -35.05
CA GLY A 176 18.33 -13.92 -33.90
C GLY A 176 17.52 -13.98 -32.60
N ASP A 177 18.23 -13.77 -31.51
CA ASP A 177 17.62 -13.55 -30.20
C ASP A 177 17.11 -12.11 -30.15
N PHE A 178 15.94 -11.90 -29.53
CA PHE A 178 15.36 -10.57 -29.33
C PHE A 178 15.02 -10.35 -27.86
N PHE A 179 14.90 -9.10 -27.44
CA PHE A 179 14.39 -8.76 -26.11
C PHE A 179 12.93 -8.34 -26.20
N HIS A 180 12.07 -8.93 -25.37
CA HIS A 180 10.67 -8.55 -25.23
C HIS A 180 10.48 -7.63 -24.03
N LEU A 181 9.75 -6.54 -24.21
CA LEU A 181 9.40 -5.59 -23.14
C LEU A 181 7.95 -5.14 -23.27
N VAL A 182 7.18 -5.33 -22.21
CA VAL A 182 5.82 -4.79 -22.06
C VAL A 182 5.84 -3.61 -21.09
N LEU A 183 5.15 -2.55 -21.47
CA LEU A 183 4.93 -1.37 -20.65
C LEU A 183 3.53 -1.34 -20.05
N LEU A 184 3.36 -0.54 -18.99
CA LEU A 184 2.10 -0.33 -18.29
C LEU A 184 0.97 0.19 -19.19
N ASP A 185 1.31 0.91 -20.25
CA ASP A 185 0.32 1.38 -21.23
C ASP A 185 -0.14 0.32 -22.23
N LYS A 186 0.30 -0.93 -22.04
CA LYS A 186 0.04 -2.11 -22.86
C LYS A 186 0.84 -2.18 -24.15
N THR A 187 1.76 -1.23 -24.38
CA THR A 187 2.67 -1.31 -25.53
C THR A 187 3.69 -2.41 -25.27
N ALA A 188 3.88 -3.29 -26.24
CA ALA A 188 4.90 -4.32 -26.21
C ALA A 188 5.93 -4.07 -27.32
N TYR A 189 7.21 -4.21 -27.01
CA TYR A 189 8.31 -4.03 -27.94
C TYR A 189 9.10 -5.32 -28.10
N ARG A 190 9.56 -5.57 -29.33
CA ARG A 190 10.64 -6.53 -29.59
C ARG A 190 11.85 -5.74 -30.03
N PHE A 191 12.99 -5.95 -29.37
CA PHE A 191 14.26 -5.31 -29.69
C PHE A 191 15.24 -6.32 -30.25
N ASP A 192 15.97 -5.92 -31.28
CA ASP A 192 17.11 -6.67 -31.78
C ASP A 192 18.23 -6.62 -30.74
N LEU A 193 18.70 -7.79 -30.29
CA LEU A 193 19.65 -7.85 -29.19
C LEU A 193 21.07 -7.36 -29.59
N ALA A 194 21.41 -7.43 -30.88
CA ALA A 194 22.73 -7.08 -31.40
C ALA A 194 22.90 -5.57 -31.64
N THR A 195 21.80 -4.86 -31.84
CA THR A 195 21.79 -3.41 -32.14
C THR A 195 21.07 -2.59 -31.06
N GLY A 196 20.15 -3.22 -30.32
CA GLY A 196 19.21 -2.55 -29.44
C GLY A 196 18.07 -1.84 -30.20
N ASP A 197 17.95 -2.01 -31.52
CA ASP A 197 16.89 -1.35 -32.30
C ASP A 197 15.52 -2.02 -32.07
N ILE A 198 14.44 -1.24 -32.11
CA ILE A 198 13.07 -1.75 -32.07
C ILE A 198 12.78 -2.46 -33.40
N ILE A 199 12.52 -3.76 -33.35
CA ILE A 199 12.08 -4.58 -34.50
C ILE A 199 10.59 -4.40 -34.74
N SER A 200 9.78 -4.44 -33.67
CA SER A 200 8.34 -4.34 -33.76
C SER A 200 7.72 -3.74 -32.51
N THR A 201 6.50 -3.23 -32.68
CA THR A 201 5.66 -2.67 -31.62
C THR A 201 4.28 -3.30 -31.72
N GLU A 202 3.84 -3.89 -30.63
CA GLU A 202 2.60 -4.64 -30.50
C GLU A 202 1.81 -4.14 -29.29
N THR A 203 0.68 -4.79 -28.99
CA THR A 203 -0.11 -4.53 -27.78
C THR A 203 -0.26 -5.82 -26.99
N ASP A 204 0.04 -5.78 -25.69
CA ASP A 204 -0.24 -6.86 -24.75
C ASP A 204 -1.54 -6.53 -23.98
N PRO A 205 -2.70 -7.09 -24.35
CA PRO A 205 -3.96 -6.81 -23.67
C PRO A 205 -3.98 -7.34 -22.22
N GLY A 206 -3.11 -8.31 -21.89
CA GLY A 206 -2.94 -8.85 -20.55
C GLY A 206 -2.07 -7.99 -19.65
N ALA A 207 -1.44 -6.93 -20.18
CA ALA A 207 -0.70 -5.99 -19.34
C ALA A 207 -1.66 -5.22 -18.42
N ARG A 208 -1.43 -5.33 -17.10
CA ARG A 208 -2.26 -4.68 -16.06
C ARG A 208 -1.40 -4.03 -14.99
N SER A 209 -1.82 -2.84 -14.61
CA SER A 209 -1.31 -2.10 -13.45
C SER A 209 -1.82 -2.67 -12.11
N ASP A 210 -1.16 -2.32 -11.01
CA ASP A 210 -1.68 -2.59 -9.67
C ASP A 210 -3.07 -1.97 -9.48
N ARG A 211 -3.31 -0.74 -9.98
CA ARG A 211 -4.64 -0.12 -9.93
C ARG A 211 -5.71 -0.90 -10.70
N GLU A 212 -5.42 -1.38 -11.91
CA GLU A 212 -6.35 -2.21 -12.69
C GLU A 212 -6.64 -3.54 -12.01
N ILE A 213 -5.64 -4.12 -11.35
CA ILE A 213 -5.79 -5.35 -10.55
C ILE A 213 -6.69 -5.08 -9.35
N PHE A 214 -6.36 -4.07 -8.53
CA PHE A 214 -7.15 -3.71 -7.36
C PHE A 214 -8.57 -3.23 -7.71
N ALA A 215 -8.76 -2.51 -8.81
CA ALA A 215 -10.09 -2.11 -9.26
C ALA A 215 -10.95 -3.32 -9.65
N ALA A 216 -10.37 -4.30 -10.34
CA ALA A 216 -11.08 -5.53 -10.68
C ALA A 216 -11.40 -6.36 -9.43
N MET A 217 -10.44 -6.49 -8.49
CA MET A 217 -10.67 -7.15 -7.21
C MET A 217 -11.80 -6.47 -6.45
N ARG A 218 -11.74 -5.14 -6.26
CA ARG A 218 -12.80 -4.36 -5.58
C ARG A 218 -14.16 -4.48 -6.25
N ALA A 219 -14.23 -4.61 -7.57
CA ALA A 219 -15.50 -4.83 -8.27
C ALA A 219 -16.12 -6.19 -7.91
N VAL A 220 -15.31 -7.26 -7.87
CA VAL A 220 -15.74 -8.60 -7.44
C VAL A 220 -16.15 -8.59 -5.96
N GLU A 221 -15.36 -7.95 -5.11
CA GLU A 221 -15.64 -7.82 -3.68
C GLU A 221 -16.94 -7.04 -3.43
N LYS A 222 -17.17 -5.98 -4.20
CA LYS A 222 -18.41 -5.20 -4.16
C LYS A 222 -19.61 -6.04 -4.55
N GLU A 223 -19.56 -6.75 -5.68
CA GLU A 223 -20.65 -7.63 -6.13
C GLU A 223 -20.97 -8.70 -5.07
N ARG A 224 -19.93 -9.35 -4.52
CA ARG A 224 -20.09 -10.32 -3.43
C ARG A 224 -20.71 -9.68 -2.18
N GLY A 225 -20.27 -8.48 -1.81
CA GLY A 225 -20.78 -7.74 -0.66
C GLY A 225 -22.25 -7.35 -0.81
N GLU A 226 -22.65 -6.87 -1.99
CA GLU A 226 -24.03 -6.51 -2.32
C GLU A 226 -24.96 -7.74 -2.35
N ASP A 227 -24.50 -8.87 -2.91
CA ASP A 227 -25.26 -10.13 -2.89
C ASP A 227 -25.49 -10.64 -1.45
N LEU A 228 -24.45 -10.63 -0.61
CA LEU A 228 -24.54 -10.99 0.80
C LEU A 228 -25.47 -10.05 1.56
N TYR A 229 -25.32 -8.74 1.37
CA TYR A 229 -26.18 -7.73 2.00
C TYR A 229 -27.64 -7.94 1.60
N GLY A 230 -27.89 -8.27 0.32
CA GLY A 230 -29.23 -8.53 -0.22
C GLY A 230 -29.95 -9.71 0.45
N LYS A 231 -29.20 -10.72 0.89
CA LYS A 231 -29.71 -11.94 1.55
C LYS A 231 -29.70 -11.85 3.08
N TRP A 232 -29.10 -10.79 3.63
CA TRP A 232 -28.89 -10.66 5.05
C TRP A 232 -30.20 -10.46 5.82
N SER A 233 -30.45 -11.32 6.82
CA SER A 233 -31.70 -11.31 7.60
C SER A 233 -31.93 -10.03 8.39
N GLN A 234 -30.86 -9.30 8.75
CA GLN A 234 -30.94 -8.03 9.48
C GLN A 234 -30.99 -6.80 8.56
N ARG A 235 -30.94 -6.98 7.23
CA ARG A 235 -30.89 -5.89 6.25
C ARG A 235 -31.98 -4.85 6.50
N THR A 236 -33.25 -5.26 6.54
CA THR A 236 -34.39 -4.34 6.73
C THR A 236 -34.29 -3.56 8.03
N VAL A 237 -33.82 -4.20 9.11
CA VAL A 237 -33.64 -3.55 10.42
C VAL A 237 -32.58 -2.46 10.32
N TYR A 238 -31.45 -2.74 9.66
CA TYR A 238 -30.39 -1.76 9.44
C TYR A 238 -30.80 -0.66 8.45
N GLU A 239 -31.47 -0.99 7.34
CA GLU A 239 -31.94 -0.01 6.35
C GLU A 239 -32.98 0.95 6.92
N ASN A 240 -33.72 0.58 7.98
CA ASN A 240 -34.61 1.52 8.67
C ASN A 240 -33.85 2.64 9.39
N HIS A 241 -32.61 2.40 9.80
CA HIS A 241 -31.78 3.34 10.56
C HIS A 241 -30.67 3.98 9.71
N PHE A 242 -30.16 3.27 8.70
CA PHE A 242 -28.98 3.67 7.95
C PHE A 242 -29.18 3.55 6.44
N THR A 243 -28.36 4.29 5.68
CA THR A 243 -28.09 4.05 4.26
C THR A 243 -26.71 3.43 4.15
N ALA A 244 -26.62 2.21 3.61
CA ALA A 244 -25.35 1.53 3.38
C ALA A 244 -24.74 1.97 2.04
N SER A 245 -23.42 2.13 2.02
CA SER A 245 -22.62 2.52 0.86
C SER A 245 -21.24 1.88 0.94
N GLU A 246 -20.47 1.88 -0.16
CA GLU A 246 -19.15 1.23 -0.21
C GLU A 246 -19.17 -0.23 0.28
N ILE A 247 -20.26 -0.95 -0.02
CA ILE A 247 -20.47 -2.33 0.41
C ILE A 247 -19.48 -3.25 -0.33
N ARG A 248 -18.79 -4.12 0.42
CA ARG A 248 -17.86 -5.11 -0.15
C ARG A 248 -17.65 -6.29 0.80
N ALA A 249 -17.19 -7.40 0.27
CA ALA A 249 -16.89 -8.60 1.04
C ALA A 249 -15.72 -9.40 0.45
N GLY A 250 -14.87 -9.93 1.33
CA GLY A 250 -13.75 -10.79 0.96
C GLY A 250 -12.88 -11.20 2.14
N ASP A 251 -11.70 -11.75 1.82
CA ASP A 251 -10.85 -12.48 2.79
C ASP A 251 -9.57 -11.70 3.11
N TRP A 252 -9.60 -10.37 3.01
CA TRP A 252 -8.45 -9.52 3.31
C TRP A 252 -8.34 -9.23 4.80
N TYR A 253 -7.11 -8.99 5.24
CA TYR A 253 -6.82 -8.56 6.61
C TYR A 253 -7.31 -7.12 6.83
N VAL A 254 -8.11 -6.92 7.88
CA VAL A 254 -8.52 -5.60 8.36
C VAL A 254 -7.79 -5.33 9.67
N SER A 255 -6.94 -4.32 9.73
CA SER A 255 -6.20 -4.03 10.95
C SER A 255 -7.14 -3.58 12.08
N GLY A 256 -6.95 -4.11 13.28
CA GLY A 256 -7.69 -3.72 14.48
C GLY A 256 -9.03 -4.44 14.70
N VAL A 257 -9.51 -5.28 13.79
CA VAL A 257 -10.66 -6.16 14.10
C VAL A 257 -10.23 -7.25 15.08
N TRP A 258 -11.15 -7.77 15.89
CA TRP A 258 -10.87 -8.81 16.88
C TRP A 258 -10.93 -10.23 16.32
N PHE A 259 -11.30 -10.39 15.05
CA PHE A 259 -11.51 -11.68 14.39
C PHE A 259 -10.67 -11.78 13.11
N ASP A 260 -10.39 -13.00 12.68
CA ASP A 260 -9.71 -13.28 11.41
C ASP A 260 -10.67 -13.86 10.37
N GLY A 261 -10.33 -13.72 9.09
CA GLY A 261 -11.01 -14.38 7.97
C GLY A 261 -11.93 -13.47 7.16
N ALA A 262 -12.92 -14.10 6.52
CA ALA A 262 -13.85 -13.44 5.62
C ALA A 262 -14.65 -12.36 6.35
N ASN A 263 -14.72 -11.18 5.76
CA ASN A 263 -15.44 -10.05 6.32
C ASN A 263 -16.30 -9.34 5.27
N TRP A 264 -17.38 -8.76 5.76
CA TRP A 264 -18.26 -7.84 5.04
C TRP A 264 -18.02 -6.44 5.62
N ASP A 265 -17.80 -5.45 4.76
CA ASP A 265 -17.67 -4.06 5.17
C ASP A 265 -18.63 -3.13 4.44
N ALA A 266 -18.98 -2.03 5.10
CA ALA A 266 -19.73 -0.93 4.51
C ALA A 266 -19.59 0.35 5.33
N ASN A 267 -19.86 1.48 4.67
CA ASN A 267 -20.16 2.75 5.31
C ASN A 267 -21.66 2.87 5.56
N LEU A 268 -22.07 3.01 6.83
CA LEU A 268 -23.47 3.21 7.22
C LEU A 268 -23.71 4.67 7.61
N THR A 269 -24.49 5.40 6.82
CA THR A 269 -24.86 6.79 7.12
C THR A 269 -26.21 6.81 7.85
N PRO A 270 -26.31 7.36 9.08
CA PRO A 270 -27.56 7.40 9.82
C PRO A 270 -28.62 8.23 9.08
N LYS A 271 -29.85 7.72 9.04
CA LYS A 271 -31.02 8.47 8.55
C LYS A 271 -31.49 9.51 9.56
N LYS A 272 -31.22 9.27 10.85
CA LYS A 272 -31.47 10.23 11.92
C LYS A 272 -30.52 11.41 11.79
N ASN A 273 -31.06 12.62 11.79
CA ASN A 273 -30.26 13.84 11.79
C ASN A 273 -29.75 14.13 13.21
N TYR A 274 -28.43 14.10 13.38
CA TYR A 274 -27.75 14.41 14.64
C TYR A 274 -27.28 15.87 14.74
N GLY A 275 -27.59 16.70 13.74
CA GLY A 275 -27.13 18.08 13.62
C GLY A 275 -25.66 18.21 13.19
N ARG A 276 -25.00 17.08 12.91
CA ARG A 276 -23.61 16.93 12.45
C ARG A 276 -23.53 15.78 11.46
N ASP A 277 -22.47 15.75 10.67
CA ASP A 277 -22.18 14.61 9.80
C ASP A 277 -21.82 13.41 10.68
N CYS A 278 -22.52 12.30 10.48
CA CYS A 278 -22.31 11.06 11.21
C CYS A 278 -22.17 9.91 10.21
N MET A 279 -21.23 9.00 10.47
CA MET A 279 -21.05 7.79 9.66
C MET A 279 -20.51 6.64 10.52
N VAL A 280 -20.83 5.42 10.14
CA VAL A 280 -20.27 4.21 10.73
C VAL A 280 -19.40 3.51 9.68
N GLU A 281 -18.15 3.24 10.01
CA GLU A 281 -17.29 2.29 9.30
C GLU A 281 -17.51 0.92 9.96
N ALA A 282 -18.26 0.04 9.29
CA ALA A 282 -18.70 -1.25 9.84
C ALA A 282 -17.95 -2.41 9.19
N VAL A 283 -17.41 -3.33 10.01
CA VAL A 283 -16.80 -4.58 9.54
C VAL A 283 -17.32 -5.79 10.29
N PHE A 284 -18.06 -6.65 9.60
CA PHE A 284 -18.76 -7.79 10.19
C PHE A 284 -18.13 -9.10 9.71
N PRO A 285 -17.92 -10.09 10.59
CA PRO A 285 -17.46 -11.41 10.17
C PRO A 285 -18.48 -12.08 9.26
N ILE A 286 -18.00 -12.85 8.29
CA ILE A 286 -18.83 -13.73 7.48
C ILE A 286 -18.66 -15.15 8.02
N SER A 287 -19.77 -15.76 8.44
CA SER A 287 -19.78 -17.12 8.95
C SER A 287 -19.33 -18.12 7.88
N LYS A 288 -18.97 -19.34 8.29
CA LYS A 288 -18.68 -20.44 7.34
C LYS A 288 -19.86 -20.79 6.42
N LYS A 289 -21.09 -20.38 6.77
CA LYS A 289 -22.29 -20.57 5.96
C LYS A 289 -22.52 -19.42 4.96
N GLY A 290 -21.70 -18.38 5.01
CA GLY A 290 -21.87 -17.17 4.19
C GLY A 290 -22.84 -16.15 4.80
N ASP A 291 -23.14 -16.24 6.09
CA ASP A 291 -24.02 -15.26 6.76
C ASP A 291 -23.19 -14.12 7.35
N ILE A 292 -23.67 -12.86 7.23
CA ILE A 292 -23.07 -11.72 7.93
C ILE A 292 -23.43 -11.81 9.43
N GLU A 293 -22.42 -11.97 10.28
CA GLU A 293 -22.55 -12.15 11.73
C GLU A 293 -22.49 -10.79 12.44
N VAL A 294 -23.64 -10.32 12.94
CA VAL A 294 -23.73 -9.11 13.76
C VAL A 294 -24.58 -9.39 14.99
N THR A 295 -24.16 -8.84 16.14
CA THR A 295 -25.01 -8.81 17.34
C THR A 295 -25.24 -7.40 17.89
N ILE A 296 -24.58 -6.40 17.31
CA ILE A 296 -24.87 -4.99 17.57
C ILE A 296 -26.18 -4.64 16.87
N THR A 297 -27.06 -3.95 17.58
CA THR A 297 -28.31 -3.42 17.05
C THR A 297 -28.14 -1.99 16.54
N PRO A 298 -28.93 -1.53 15.56
CA PRO A 298 -28.97 -0.13 15.17
C PRO A 298 -29.21 0.84 16.34
N GLN A 299 -29.98 0.42 17.33
CA GLN A 299 -30.27 1.22 18.53
C GLN A 299 -29.01 1.43 19.39
N GLU A 300 -28.18 0.40 19.57
CA GLU A 300 -26.90 0.54 20.28
C GLU A 300 -25.97 1.54 19.57
N ILE A 301 -25.97 1.55 18.23
CA ILE A 301 -25.20 2.52 17.42
C ILE A 301 -25.78 3.94 17.59
N ASP A 302 -27.11 4.07 17.52
CA ASP A 302 -27.79 5.36 17.67
C ASP A 302 -27.56 5.99 19.06
N GLU A 303 -27.53 5.15 20.10
CA GLU A 303 -27.20 5.51 21.48
C GLU A 303 -25.74 5.94 21.59
N ALA A 304 -24.80 5.24 20.94
CA ALA A 304 -23.39 5.60 20.92
C ALA A 304 -23.17 7.00 20.32
N PHE A 305 -23.77 7.30 19.15
CA PHE A 305 -23.71 8.65 18.58
C PHE A 305 -24.30 9.71 19.52
N SER A 306 -25.48 9.42 20.10
CA SER A 306 -26.17 10.35 20.98
C SER A 306 -25.35 10.63 22.25
N SER A 307 -24.69 9.63 22.81
CA SER A 307 -23.82 9.78 23.98
C SER A 307 -22.52 10.52 23.62
N ALA A 308 -21.90 10.20 22.49
CA ALA A 308 -20.68 10.88 22.05
C ALA A 308 -20.90 12.37 21.82
N LEU A 309 -21.94 12.74 21.08
CA LEU A 309 -22.25 14.14 20.77
C LEU A 309 -22.66 14.97 22.00
N ARG A 310 -23.14 14.33 23.07
CA ARG A 310 -23.46 15.00 24.34
C ARG A 310 -22.25 15.14 25.26
N HIS A 311 -21.18 14.39 25.04
CA HIS A 311 -20.02 14.42 25.91
C HIS A 311 -19.31 15.79 25.81
N PRO A 312 -18.99 16.48 26.93
CA PRO A 312 -18.42 17.82 26.90
C PRO A 312 -17.12 17.95 26.09
N TYR A 313 -16.25 16.93 26.16
CA TYR A 313 -15.02 16.87 25.35
C TYR A 313 -15.31 16.91 23.83
N VAL A 314 -16.24 16.08 23.35
CA VAL A 314 -16.61 16.01 21.92
C VAL A 314 -17.30 17.31 21.50
N ALA A 315 -18.20 17.84 22.33
CA ALA A 315 -18.86 19.12 22.06
C ALA A 315 -17.86 20.28 21.95
N ALA A 316 -16.78 20.28 22.73
CA ALA A 316 -15.71 21.27 22.64
C ALA A 316 -14.96 21.17 21.29
N ARG A 317 -14.74 19.96 20.75
CA ARG A 317 -14.14 19.78 19.42
C ARG A 317 -14.98 20.39 18.30
N PHE A 318 -16.31 20.25 18.35
CA PHE A 318 -17.20 20.92 17.40
C PHE A 318 -17.18 22.46 17.53
N LYS A 319 -16.96 23.01 18.73
CA LYS A 319 -16.71 24.46 18.88
C LYS A 319 -15.37 24.87 18.28
N GLY A 320 -14.41 23.96 18.23
CA GLY A 320 -13.09 24.12 17.61
C GLY A 320 -13.06 23.89 16.10
N GLY A 321 -14.19 23.55 15.45
CA GLY A 321 -14.28 23.38 14.00
C GLY A 321 -14.34 21.93 13.50
N ALA A 322 -14.55 20.94 14.37
CA ALA A 322 -14.87 19.58 13.93
C ALA A 322 -16.12 19.58 13.02
N THR A 323 -16.08 18.77 11.97
CA THR A 323 -17.11 18.70 10.92
C THR A 323 -18.06 17.52 11.11
N GLY A 324 -17.57 16.41 11.65
CA GLY A 324 -18.33 15.17 11.78
C GLY A 324 -17.82 14.24 12.87
N ILE A 325 -18.51 13.11 13.00
CA ILE A 325 -18.15 12.03 13.90
C ILE A 325 -18.34 10.68 13.20
N ARG A 326 -17.34 9.82 13.30
CA ARG A 326 -17.38 8.44 12.81
C ARG A 326 -17.32 7.45 13.95
N LEU A 327 -18.08 6.36 13.82
CA LEU A 327 -17.92 5.17 14.65
C LEU A 327 -17.24 4.08 13.84
N ARG A 328 -16.35 3.33 14.47
CA ARG A 328 -15.74 2.12 13.88
C ARG A 328 -16.19 0.91 14.68
N ILE A 329 -16.98 0.04 14.04
CA ILE A 329 -17.64 -1.08 14.72
C ILE A 329 -17.26 -2.42 14.09
N THR A 330 -17.34 -3.48 14.89
CA THR A 330 -17.11 -4.84 14.41
C THR A 330 -18.10 -5.82 14.97
N GLY A 331 -18.60 -6.77 14.18
CA GLY A 331 -19.54 -7.85 14.57
C GLY A 331 -20.41 -7.61 15.82
N GLU A 332 -19.83 -7.82 17.01
CA GLU A 332 -20.46 -7.70 18.33
C GLU A 332 -19.98 -6.54 19.23
N ARG A 333 -19.07 -5.68 18.76
CA ARG A 333 -18.40 -4.59 19.49
C ARG A 333 -18.54 -3.24 18.78
N LEU A 334 -18.82 -2.19 19.55
CA LEU A 334 -18.87 -0.79 19.04
C LEU A 334 -17.48 -0.18 18.78
N GLN A 335 -16.41 -0.97 18.80
CA GLN A 335 -15.04 -0.48 18.66
C GLN A 335 -14.19 -1.34 17.72
N TRP A 336 -13.32 -0.67 16.95
CA TRP A 336 -12.09 -1.24 16.39
C TRP A 336 -10.96 -1.09 17.42
N ASN A 337 -9.99 -2.01 17.33
CA ASN A 337 -8.73 -2.02 18.08
C ASN A 337 -8.85 -2.38 19.57
N THR A 338 -9.45 -3.54 19.85
CA THR A 338 -9.54 -4.12 21.20
C THR A 338 -8.21 -4.08 21.99
N PRO A 339 -7.05 -4.46 21.40
CA PRO A 339 -5.79 -4.46 22.14
C PRO A 339 -5.36 -3.07 22.65
N GLU A 340 -5.64 -2.01 21.89
CA GLU A 340 -5.36 -0.64 22.30
C GLU A 340 -6.28 -0.20 23.44
N LEU A 341 -7.60 -0.44 23.32
CA LEU A 341 -8.55 -0.14 24.37
C LEU A 341 -8.20 -0.85 25.69
N GLU A 342 -7.86 -2.14 25.64
CA GLU A 342 -7.42 -2.90 26.82
C GLU A 342 -6.15 -2.30 27.45
N LYS A 343 -5.19 -1.91 26.62
CA LYS A 343 -3.96 -1.23 27.06
C LYS A 343 -4.29 0.09 27.77
N TRP A 344 -5.12 0.94 27.17
CA TRP A 344 -5.52 2.24 27.72
C TRP A 344 -6.32 2.10 29.02
N LEU A 345 -7.24 1.14 29.09
CA LEU A 345 -7.99 0.83 30.31
C LEU A 345 -7.07 0.31 31.41
N LYS A 346 -6.11 -0.58 31.10
CA LYS A 346 -5.12 -1.04 32.07
C LYS A 346 -4.24 0.10 32.58
N GLN A 347 -3.81 1.02 31.72
CA GLN A 347 -3.01 2.18 32.10
C GLN A 347 -3.77 3.14 33.03
N THR A 348 -5.06 3.37 32.77
CA THR A 348 -5.88 4.36 33.50
C THR A 348 -6.57 3.78 34.75
N ARG A 349 -6.92 2.49 34.74
CA ARG A 349 -7.64 1.79 35.83
C ARG A 349 -6.78 0.81 36.63
N GLY A 350 -5.57 0.51 36.16
CA GLY A 350 -4.66 -0.44 36.81
C GLY A 350 -4.98 -1.92 36.60
N ALA A 351 -6.06 -2.26 35.90
CA ALA A 351 -6.46 -3.63 35.59
C ALA A 351 -6.98 -3.76 34.16
N ALA A 352 -6.81 -4.95 33.56
CA ALA A 352 -7.41 -5.24 32.27
C ALA A 352 -8.94 -5.32 32.40
N PRO A 353 -9.69 -4.78 31.44
CA PRO A 353 -11.14 -4.84 31.46
C PRO A 353 -11.66 -6.27 31.26
N LYS A 354 -12.88 -6.53 31.70
CA LYS A 354 -13.57 -7.78 31.37
C LYS A 354 -14.15 -7.67 29.96
N ASP A 355 -14.26 -8.80 29.27
CA ASP A 355 -14.82 -8.83 27.91
C ASP A 355 -16.25 -8.24 27.82
N THR A 356 -17.07 -8.52 28.82
CA THR A 356 -18.43 -7.95 28.95
C THR A 356 -18.46 -6.43 29.10
N GLU A 357 -17.39 -5.82 29.61
CA GLU A 357 -17.22 -4.37 29.71
C GLU A 357 -16.84 -3.77 28.36
N LEU A 358 -15.96 -4.44 27.60
CA LEU A 358 -15.47 -3.99 26.29
C LEU A 358 -16.60 -3.75 25.29
N ARG A 359 -17.68 -4.53 25.35
CA ARG A 359 -18.86 -4.36 24.48
C ARG A 359 -19.49 -2.96 24.59
N HIS A 360 -19.34 -2.28 25.73
CA HIS A 360 -19.95 -0.98 25.98
C HIS A 360 -19.08 0.21 25.56
N TRP A 361 -17.84 -0.02 25.13
CA TRP A 361 -16.96 1.01 24.62
C TRP A 361 -17.14 1.17 23.11
N ALA A 362 -17.40 2.40 22.69
CA ALA A 362 -17.50 2.79 21.29
C ALA A 362 -16.20 3.47 20.84
N TYR A 363 -15.64 3.07 19.70
CA TYR A 363 -14.51 3.76 19.11
C TYR A 363 -14.99 4.89 18.21
N VAL A 364 -14.63 6.11 18.61
CA VAL A 364 -15.15 7.37 18.07
C VAL A 364 -14.00 8.12 17.41
N LEU A 365 -14.22 8.58 16.18
CA LEU A 365 -13.34 9.48 15.45
C LEU A 365 -14.07 10.79 15.27
N ILE A 366 -13.45 11.88 15.69
CA ILE A 366 -13.99 13.23 15.51
C ILE A 366 -13.25 13.84 14.33
N ASP A 367 -13.99 14.09 13.25
CA ASP A 367 -13.43 14.62 12.02
C ASP A 367 -13.19 16.12 12.14
N GLU A 368 -11.96 16.55 11.90
CA GLU A 368 -11.52 17.94 11.86
C GLU A 368 -10.95 18.21 10.45
N ASP A 369 -10.88 19.47 10.00
CA ASP A 369 -10.54 19.84 8.60
C ASP A 369 -9.33 19.07 8.01
N ARG A 370 -8.33 18.77 8.84
CA ARG A 370 -7.07 18.11 8.43
C ARG A 370 -6.63 16.97 9.35
N ALA A 371 -7.46 16.56 10.29
CA ALA A 371 -7.11 15.60 11.31
C ALA A 371 -8.32 14.82 11.80
N CYS A 372 -8.06 13.72 12.51
CA CYS A 372 -9.09 13.07 13.30
C CYS A 372 -8.60 12.90 14.73
N THR A 373 -9.41 13.33 15.70
CA THR A 373 -9.17 12.97 17.10
C THR A 373 -9.85 11.62 17.37
N THR A 374 -9.09 10.65 17.86
CA THR A 374 -9.62 9.33 18.25
C THR A 374 -9.90 9.27 19.75
N CYS A 375 -11.03 8.69 20.15
CA CYS A 375 -11.33 8.40 21.54
C CYS A 375 -12.20 7.14 21.68
N TYR A 376 -12.22 6.56 22.87
CA TYR A 376 -13.20 5.53 23.24
C TYR A 376 -14.21 6.09 24.22
N LEU A 377 -15.50 5.85 23.98
CA LEU A 377 -16.60 6.29 24.84
C LEU A 377 -17.33 5.10 25.43
N HIS A 378 -17.44 5.03 26.75
CA HIS A 378 -18.28 4.05 27.41
C HIS A 378 -19.75 4.47 27.34
N THR A 379 -20.53 3.82 26.50
CA THR A 379 -21.93 4.19 26.18
C THR A 379 -22.89 4.24 27.37
N LYS A 380 -22.66 3.41 28.40
CA LYS A 380 -23.47 3.40 29.64
C LYS A 380 -23.06 4.40 30.71
N THR A 381 -21.76 4.55 30.98
CA THR A 381 -21.26 5.41 32.07
C THR A 381 -21.00 6.84 31.60
N GLY A 382 -20.82 7.04 30.29
CA GLY A 382 -20.43 8.32 29.69
C GLY A 382 -18.94 8.62 29.84
N GLU A 383 -18.12 7.70 30.35
CA GLU A 383 -16.68 7.90 30.46
C GLU A 383 -16.01 7.93 29.07
N LEU A 384 -14.92 8.70 28.95
CA LEU A 384 -14.20 8.87 27.68
C LEU A 384 -12.69 8.72 27.87
N LEU A 385 -12.06 7.91 27.02
CA LEU A 385 -10.61 7.72 26.93
C LEU A 385 -10.06 8.36 25.66
N TYR A 386 -8.95 9.08 25.76
CA TYR A 386 -8.24 9.62 24.59
C TYR A 386 -6.73 9.76 24.88
N GLU A 387 -5.92 9.93 23.83
CA GLU A 387 -4.50 10.29 23.97
C GLU A 387 -4.33 11.82 23.96
N ASP A 388 -3.60 12.34 24.95
CA ASP A 388 -3.30 13.76 25.07
C ASP A 388 -2.08 14.13 24.22
N GLU A 389 -2.35 14.54 22.99
CA GLU A 389 -1.35 15.00 22.01
C GLU A 389 -0.58 16.26 22.46
N SER A 390 -0.98 16.93 23.55
CA SER A 390 -0.20 18.02 24.13
C SER A 390 1.05 17.53 24.89
N THR A 391 1.16 16.23 25.14
CA THR A 391 2.31 15.60 25.81
C THR A 391 3.35 15.10 24.79
N PRO A 392 4.65 14.99 25.17
CA PRO A 392 5.65 14.41 24.28
C PRO A 392 5.32 12.96 23.94
N TRP A 393 5.64 12.52 22.73
CA TRP A 393 5.48 11.12 22.34
C TRP A 393 6.36 10.20 23.22
N PRO A 394 5.85 9.04 23.70
CA PRO A 394 4.48 8.53 23.50
C PRO A 394 3.43 9.33 24.30
N TYR A 395 2.31 9.65 23.66
CA TYR A 395 1.24 10.44 24.26
C TYR A 395 0.66 9.77 25.51
N SER A 396 0.24 10.59 26.47
CA SER A 396 -0.39 10.13 27.71
C SER A 396 -1.88 9.83 27.50
N THR A 397 -2.34 8.65 27.94
CA THR A 397 -3.76 8.30 27.96
C THR A 397 -4.49 9.04 29.08
N VAL A 398 -5.61 9.69 28.77
CA VAL A 398 -6.46 10.42 29.72
C VAL A 398 -7.84 9.78 29.79
N LEU A 399 -8.35 9.60 31.01
CA LEU A 399 -9.73 9.15 31.29
C LEU A 399 -10.54 10.33 31.85
N LEU A 400 -11.67 10.61 31.21
CA LEU A 400 -12.66 11.60 31.62
C LEU A 400 -13.94 10.90 32.09
N ASP A 401 -14.63 11.49 33.05
CA ASP A 401 -15.99 11.10 33.42
C ASP A 401 -17.04 11.68 32.46
N ALA A 402 -18.32 11.39 32.69
CA ALA A 402 -19.42 11.89 31.86
C ALA A 402 -19.58 13.42 31.84
N LYS A 403 -18.98 14.13 32.79
CA LYS A 403 -18.96 15.60 32.86
C LYS A 403 -17.72 16.20 32.18
N GLY A 404 -16.82 15.36 31.67
CA GLY A 404 -15.56 15.77 31.08
C GLY A 404 -14.49 16.10 32.13
N GLU A 405 -14.67 15.70 33.38
CA GLU A 405 -13.69 15.88 34.45
C GLU A 405 -12.69 14.72 34.45
N ARG A 406 -11.40 15.01 34.66
CA ARG A 406 -10.35 13.99 34.65
C ARG A 406 -10.47 13.07 35.85
N ILE A 407 -10.54 11.77 35.62
CA ILE A 407 -10.51 10.75 36.66
C ILE A 407 -9.04 10.49 37.02
N THR A 408 -8.64 10.85 38.24
CA THR A 408 -7.30 10.52 38.76
C THR A 408 -7.20 9.01 38.97
N SER A 409 -6.19 8.36 38.40
CA SER A 409 -5.99 6.92 38.53
C SER A 409 -5.88 6.54 40.02
N VAL A 410 -6.73 5.62 40.44
CA VAL A 410 -6.78 5.13 41.82
C VAL A 410 -5.55 4.23 42.03
N GLY A 411 -4.44 4.81 42.49
CA GLY A 411 -3.26 4.03 42.92
C GLY A 411 -1.97 4.27 42.14
N GLY A 412 -1.85 5.36 41.38
CA GLY A 412 -0.55 5.78 40.83
C GLY A 412 0.40 6.21 41.94
N ALA A 413 1.20 5.27 42.47
CA ALA A 413 2.45 5.59 43.12
C ALA A 413 3.22 6.53 42.18
N GLU A 414 3.57 7.73 42.66
CA GLU A 414 4.36 8.70 41.90
C GLU A 414 5.57 7.99 41.30
N ALA A 415 5.51 7.73 39.98
CA ALA A 415 6.68 7.38 39.22
C ALA A 415 7.57 8.63 39.22
N LYS A 416 8.43 8.75 40.23
CA LYS A 416 9.49 9.75 40.25
C LYS A 416 10.31 9.55 38.98
N GLN A 417 10.23 10.53 38.08
CA GLN A 417 11.09 10.64 36.90
C GLN A 417 12.57 10.80 37.30
#